data_AF-A0A1F8NDZ6-F1
#
_entry.id   AF-A0A1F8NDZ6-F1
#
_cell.length_a   1.000
_cell.length_b   1.000
_cell.length_c   1.000
_cell.angle_alpha   90.00
_cell.angle_beta   90.00
_cell.angle_gamma   90.00
#
_symmetry.space_group_name_H-M   'P 1'
#
loop_
_entity.id
_entity.type
_entity.pdbx_description
1 polymer ?
#
loop_
_entity_poly.entity_id
_entity_poly.type
_entity_poly.pdbx_seq_one_letter_code
_entity_poly.pdbx_strand_id
1 'polypeptide(L)'
;MKALNHLLGRSAIDPTIKEAFEEGRILELLAEYEFAPALWNELVALRAEGFADYAALAYRIVHDFEAAQESLRVPSPLMGLRARLDSVRSKEQAA
;
A
#
# COMPACT_ATOMS: atom_id res chain seq x y z
N MET A 1 -1.98 1.28 -0.48
CA MET A 1 -3.13 0.84 0.32
C MET A 1 -4.44 1.50 -0.07
N LYS A 2 -4.58 2.83 -0.16
CA LYS A 2 -5.90 3.48 -0.39
C LYS A 2 -6.66 2.95 -1.62
N ALA A 3 -6.02 2.91 -2.79
CA ALA A 3 -6.63 2.45 -4.03
C ALA A 3 -7.07 0.98 -3.94
N LEU A 4 -6.20 0.09 -3.43
CA LEU A 4 -6.51 -1.32 -3.25
C LEU A 4 -7.67 -1.53 -2.28
N ASN A 5 -7.67 -0.86 -1.12
CA ASN A 5 -8.75 -0.97 -0.15
C ASN A 5 -10.09 -0.52 -0.74
N HIS A 6 -10.08 0.51 -1.61
CA HIS A 6 -11.29 0.95 -2.29
C HIS A 6 -11.80 -0.08 -3.28
N LEU A 7 -10.92 -0.69 -4.09
CA LEU A 7 -11.27 -1.81 -4.98
C LEU A 7 -11.87 -2.98 -4.20
N LEU A 8 -11.18 -3.44 -3.15
CA LEU A 8 -11.62 -4.57 -2.34
C LEU A 8 -12.93 -4.28 -1.62
N GLY A 9 -13.07 -3.08 -1.04
CA GLY A 9 -14.30 -2.64 -0.41
C GLY A 9 -15.49 -2.62 -1.36
N ARG A 10 -15.31 -2.10 -2.58
CA ARG A 10 -16.37 -2.09 -3.59
C ARG A 10 -16.71 -3.51 -4.08
N SER A 11 -15.72 -4.38 -4.24
CA SER A 11 -15.94 -5.79 -4.65
C SER A 11 -16.75 -6.63 -3.66
N ALA A 12 -16.87 -6.18 -2.40
CA ALA A 12 -17.69 -6.82 -1.39
C ALA A 12 -19.18 -6.51 -1.57
N ILE A 13 -19.52 -5.44 -2.28
CA ILE A 13 -20.88 -4.91 -2.44
C ILE A 13 -21.34 -5.02 -3.89
N ASP A 14 -20.42 -4.81 -4.85
CA ASP A 14 -20.67 -4.75 -6.28
C ASP A 14 -20.12 -6.02 -6.97
N PRO A 15 -20.99 -6.96 -7.37
CA PRO A 15 -20.56 -8.21 -8.00
C PRO A 15 -19.93 -7.99 -9.38
N THR A 16 -20.23 -6.86 -10.05
CA THR A 16 -19.72 -6.55 -11.39
C THR A 16 -18.19 -6.45 -11.41
N ILE A 17 -17.57 -6.14 -10.28
CA ILE A 17 -16.11 -6.11 -10.16
C ILE A 17 -15.52 -7.51 -10.30
N LYS A 18 -16.14 -8.50 -9.67
CA LYS A 18 -15.68 -9.89 -9.78
C LYS A 18 -15.95 -10.43 -11.18
N GLU A 19 -17.13 -10.13 -11.75
CA GLU A 19 -17.47 -10.50 -13.12
C GLU A 19 -16.48 -9.92 -14.13
N ALA A 20 -16.16 -8.63 -14.04
CA ALA A 20 -15.17 -7.98 -14.89
C ALA A 20 -13.77 -8.60 -14.73
N PHE A 21 -13.39 -9.01 -13.50
CA PHE A 21 -12.13 -9.72 -13.27
C PHE A 21 -12.11 -11.09 -13.99
N GLU A 22 -13.16 -11.89 -13.83
CA GLU A 22 -13.27 -13.21 -14.46
C GLU A 22 -13.32 -13.12 -16.01
N GLU A 23 -13.82 -12.01 -16.54
CA GLU A 23 -13.81 -11.69 -17.98
C GLU A 23 -12.45 -11.17 -18.48
N GLY A 24 -11.45 -11.05 -17.61
CA GLY A 24 -10.11 -10.57 -17.96
C GLY A 24 -10.00 -9.06 -18.12
N ARG A 25 -11.00 -8.28 -17.66
CA ARG A 25 -11.05 -6.82 -17.77
C ARG A 25 -10.31 -6.12 -16.62
N ILE A 26 -9.18 -6.68 -16.18
CA ILE A 26 -8.42 -6.17 -15.04
C ILE A 26 -7.87 -4.76 -15.29
N LEU A 27 -7.49 -4.44 -16.53
CA LEU A 27 -7.05 -3.10 -16.91
C LEU A 27 -8.13 -2.05 -16.72
N GLU A 28 -9.38 -2.36 -17.11
CA GLU A 28 -10.53 -1.48 -16.93
C GLU A 28 -10.80 -1.26 -15.43
N LEU A 29 -10.78 -2.35 -14.65
CA LEU A 29 -10.95 -2.28 -13.20
C LEU A 29 -9.88 -1.41 -12.54
N LEU A 30 -8.60 -1.60 -12.88
CA LEU A 30 -7.52 -0.82 -12.28
C LEU A 30 -7.57 0.66 -12.67
N ALA A 31 -8.05 0.99 -13.88
CA ALA A 31 -8.18 2.36 -14.36
C ALA A 31 -9.18 3.22 -13.56
N GLU A 32 -10.15 2.59 -12.89
CA GLU A 32 -11.10 3.28 -11.99
C GLU A 32 -10.45 3.75 -10.68
N TYR A 33 -9.24 3.30 -10.36
CA TYR A 33 -8.59 3.58 -9.09
C TYR A 33 -7.20 4.22 -9.26
N GLU A 34 -6.83 5.06 -8.30
CA GLU A 34 -5.59 5.82 -8.31
C GLU A 34 -4.39 4.97 -7.85
N PHE A 35 -4.07 3.88 -8.55
CA PHE A 35 -2.84 3.12 -8.32
C PHE A 35 -1.61 3.89 -8.82
N ALA A 36 -0.50 3.80 -8.10
CA ALA A 36 0.77 4.39 -8.54
C ALA A 36 1.21 3.77 -9.88
N PRO A 37 1.69 4.55 -10.87
CA PRO A 37 2.06 4.04 -12.19
C PRO A 37 3.06 2.87 -12.15
N ALA A 38 3.96 2.86 -11.16
CA ALA A 38 4.94 1.78 -10.96
C ALA A 38 4.28 0.42 -10.64
N LEU A 39 3.10 0.41 -10.03
CA LEU A 39 2.37 -0.81 -9.65
C LEU A 39 1.56 -1.42 -10.80
N TRP A 40 1.27 -0.65 -11.85
CA TRP A 40 0.36 -1.10 -12.92
C TRP A 40 0.85 -2.37 -13.61
N ASN A 41 2.13 -2.40 -13.99
CA ASN A 41 2.69 -3.56 -14.68
C ASN A 41 2.64 -4.81 -13.81
N GLU A 42 2.91 -4.67 -12.51
CA GLU A 42 2.90 -5.79 -11.58
C GLU A 42 1.48 -6.30 -11.33
N LEU A 43 0.52 -5.40 -11.10
CA LEU A 43 -0.88 -5.75 -10.84
C LEU A 43 -1.55 -6.39 -12.06
N VAL A 44 -1.27 -5.90 -13.27
CA VAL A 44 -1.83 -6.46 -14.52
C VAL A 44 -1.21 -7.84 -14.84
N ALA A 45 0.05 -8.06 -14.48
CA ALA A 45 0.74 -9.32 -14.74
C ALA A 45 0.40 -10.43 -13.73
N LEU A 46 -0.36 -10.13 -12.68
CA LEU A 46 -0.77 -11.11 -11.68
C LEU A 46 -1.56 -12.25 -12.32
N ARG A 47 -1.11 -13.48 -12.07
CA ARG A 47 -1.87 -14.69 -12.38
C ARG A 47 -2.50 -15.19 -11.09
N ALA A 48 -3.82 -15.15 -11.05
CA ALA A 48 -4.62 -15.61 -9.93
C ALA A 48 -5.72 -16.53 -10.44
N GLU A 49 -6.07 -17.54 -9.65
CA GLU A 49 -7.15 -18.50 -10.00
C GLU A 49 -8.56 -17.92 -9.81
N GLY A 50 -8.65 -16.76 -9.14
CA GLY A 50 -9.90 -16.02 -8.95
C GLY A 50 -9.66 -14.72 -8.19
N PHE A 51 -10.72 -13.92 -8.03
CA PHE A 51 -10.61 -12.58 -7.44
C PHE A 51 -10.05 -12.55 -6.02
N ALA A 52 -10.37 -13.54 -5.18
CA ALA A 52 -9.87 -13.60 -3.80
C ALA A 52 -8.35 -13.83 -3.74
N ASP A 53 -7.83 -14.68 -4.62
CA ASP A 53 -6.40 -14.93 -4.76
C ASP A 53 -5.68 -13.70 -5.32
N TYR A 54 -6.28 -13.06 -6.35
CA TYR A 54 -5.79 -11.79 -6.87
C TYR A 54 -5.68 -10.72 -5.78
N ALA A 55 -6.70 -10.59 -4.92
CA ALA A 55 -6.72 -9.63 -3.82
C ALA A 55 -5.56 -9.85 -2.84
N ALA A 56 -5.25 -11.10 -2.50
CA ALA A 56 -4.14 -11.45 -1.61
C ALA A 56 -2.78 -11.11 -2.23
N LEU A 57 -2.59 -11.44 -3.52
CA LEU A 57 -1.36 -11.13 -4.25
C LEU A 57 -1.16 -9.63 -4.42
N ALA A 58 -2.22 -8.92 -4.82
CA ALA A 58 -2.22 -7.47 -4.96
C ALA A 58 -1.92 -6.77 -3.63
N TYR A 59 -2.47 -7.27 -2.51
CA TYR A 59 -2.16 -6.74 -1.17
C TYR A 59 -0.67 -6.77 -0.88
N ARG A 60 -0.01 -7.91 -1.12
CA ARG A 60 1.42 -8.06 -0.87
C ARG A 60 2.25 -7.08 -1.70
N ILE A 61 1.98 -6.98 -3.00
CA ILE A 61 2.71 -6.07 -3.91
C ILE A 61 2.55 -4.61 -3.46
N VAL A 62 1.30 -4.17 -3.21
CA VAL A 62 1.01 -2.79 -2.82
C VAL A 62 1.62 -2.46 -1.46
N HIS A 63 1.54 -3.40 -0.51
CA HIS A 63 2.13 -3.25 0.82
C HIS A 63 3.66 -3.11 0.74
N ASP A 64 4.33 -4.02 0.02
CA ASP A 64 5.78 -4.03 -0.10
C ASP A 64 6.29 -2.77 -0.84
N PHE A 65 5.56 -2.32 -1.87
CA PHE A 65 5.84 -1.06 -2.55
C PHE A 65 5.75 0.14 -1.60
N GLU A 66 4.69 0.25 -0.80
CA GLU A 66 4.53 1.38 0.12
C GLU A 66 5.54 1.35 1.27
N ALA A 67 5.87 0.17 1.80
CA ALA A 67 6.91 0.00 2.80
C ALA A 67 8.29 0.44 2.27
N ALA A 68 8.61 0.11 1.02
CA ALA A 68 9.84 0.57 0.37
C ALA A 68 9.86 2.10 0.23
N GLN A 69 8.74 2.72 -0.17
CA GLN A 69 8.63 4.18 -0.26
C GLN A 69 8.76 4.87 1.11
N GLU A 70 8.27 4.25 2.19
CA GLU A 70 8.43 4.76 3.54
C GLU A 70 9.87 4.67 4.04
N SER A 71 10.57 3.56 3.75
CA SER A 71 11.98 3.38 4.12
C SER A 71 12.93 4.41 3.51
N LEU A 72 12.57 4.97 2.35
CA LEU A 72 13.31 6.03 1.67
C LEU A 72 13.05 7.43 2.26
N ARG A 73 12.07 7.57 3.16
CA ARG A 73 11.85 8.83 3.86
C ARG A 73 12.95 9.01 4.90
N VAL A 74 13.86 9.95 4.61
CA VAL A 74 14.88 10.38 5.56
C VAL A 74 14.18 10.82 6.85
N PRO A 75 14.56 10.27 8.02
CA PRO A 75 13.96 10.70 9.29
C PRO A 75 14.16 12.20 9.46
N SER A 76 13.10 12.89 9.91
CA SER A 76 13.14 14.33 10.11
C SER A 76 14.30 14.71 11.03
N PRO A 77 15.11 15.74 10.70
CA PRO A 77 16.17 16.23 11.59
C PRO A 77 15.67 16.58 13.00
N LEU A 78 14.38 16.87 13.15
CA LEU A 78 13.73 17.12 14.44
C LEU A 78 13.69 15.89 15.36
N MET A 79 13.70 14.67 14.80
CA MET A 79 13.78 13.43 15.59
C MET A 79 15.12 13.35 16.32
N GLY A 80 16.22 13.73 15.66
CA GLY A 80 17.55 13.80 16.28
C GLY A 80 17.64 14.88 17.38
N LEU A 81 16.96 16.01 17.19
CA LEU A 81 16.92 17.09 18.18
C LEU A 81 16.17 16.68 19.46
N ARG A 82 15.07 15.94 19.34
CA ARG A 82 14.26 15.48 20.48
C ARG A 82 15.02 14.45 21.33
N ALA A 83 15.67 13.49 20.68
CA ALA A 83 16.52 12.50 21.37
C ALA A 83 17.68 13.16 22.14
N ARG A 84 18.26 14.25 21.59
CA ARG A 84 19.32 15.00 22.26
C ARG A 84 18.78 15.75 23.49
N LEU A 85 17.62 16.41 23.38
CA LEU A 85 16.97 17.11 24.49
C LEU A 85 16.62 16.18 25.66
N ASP A 86 16.10 15.00 25.37
CA ASP A 86 15.76 14.00 26.39
C ASP A 86 17.02 13.50 27.12
N SER A 87 18.13 13.28 26.38
CA SER A 87 19.40 12.86 26.97
C SER A 87 20.05 13.92 27.88
N VAL A 88 19.81 15.20 27.62
CA VAL A 88 20.33 16.31 28.46
C VAL A 88 19.50 16.40 29.74
N ARG A 89 18.17 16.32 29.64
CA ARG A 89 17.28 16.32 30.81
C ARG A 89 17.51 15.15 31.76
N SER A 90 17.74 13.94 31.24
CA SER A 90 18.04 12.77 32.08
C SER A 90 19.37 12.90 32.82
N LYS A 91 20.33 13.66 32.30
CA LYS A 91 21.61 13.94 32.98
C LYS A 91 21.48 15.01 34.06
N GLU A 92 20.63 16.01 33.86
CA GLU A 92 20.36 17.06 34.86
C GLU A 92 19.54 16.55 36.05
N GLN A 93 18.73 15.51 35.87
CA GLN A 93 17.95 14.89 36.97
C GLN A 93 18.73 13.83 37.77
N ALA A 94 19.91 13.43 37.31
CA ALA A 94 20.76 12.42 37.94
C ALA A 94 21.99 13.02 38.65
N ALA A 95 22.12 14.34 38.69
CA ALA A 95 23.15 15.12 39.40
C ALA A 95 22.52 15.90 40.56
#